data_AF-A0A7S4CVU4-F1
#
_entry.id   AF-A0A7S4CVU4-F1
#
_cell.length_a   1.000
_cell.length_b   1.000
_cell.length_c   1.000
_cell.angle_alpha   90.00
_cell.angle_beta   90.00
_cell.angle_gamma   90.00
#
_symmetry.space_group_name_H-M   'P 1'
#
loop_
_entity.id
_entity.type
_entity.pdbx_description
1 polymer ?
#
loop_
_entity_poly.entity_id
_entity_poly.type
_entity_poly.pdbx_seq_one_letter_code
_entity_poly.pdbx_strand_id
1 'polypeptide(L)'
;MDSSILPLVIQTFNTLTEFCQGPCPDNQAALVARGVTSDANRILQIDVHCDPKLVFEMRCAATLTLLSLLEGCNDPSRPKLIASTIQFTAMRDILDSLWDLVKHDATSGV
;
A
#
# COMPACT_ATOMS: atom_id res chain seq x y z
N MET A 1 -11.92 10.28 -8.71
CA MET A 1 -12.41 8.95 -8.29
C MET A 1 -13.75 9.16 -7.60
N ASP A 2 -14.76 8.33 -7.85
CA ASP A 2 -16.06 8.43 -7.17
C ASP A 2 -15.92 7.95 -5.72
N SER A 3 -16.43 8.69 -4.73
CA SER A 3 -16.32 8.35 -3.31
C SER A 3 -16.93 6.98 -2.98
N SER A 4 -17.95 6.56 -3.75
CA SER A 4 -18.66 5.29 -3.54
C SER A 4 -17.80 4.05 -3.84
N ILE A 5 -16.71 4.17 -4.60
CA ILE A 5 -15.86 3.03 -4.97
C ILE A 5 -14.68 2.83 -4.03
N LEU A 6 -14.33 3.84 -3.21
CA LEU A 6 -13.19 3.77 -2.30
C LEU A 6 -13.27 2.59 -1.31
N PRO A 7 -14.42 2.26 -0.69
CA PRO A 7 -14.51 1.09 0.18
C PRO A 7 -14.17 -0.22 -0.53
N LEU A 8 -14.58 -0.36 -1.79
CA LEU A 8 -14.24 -1.54 -2.60
C LEU A 8 -12.74 -1.60 -2.91
N VAL A 9 -12.12 -0.46 -3.21
CA VAL A 9 -10.67 -0.38 -3.45
C VAL A 9 -9.90 -0.76 -2.18
N ILE A 10 -10.28 -0.21 -1.02
CA ILE A 10 -9.70 -0.56 0.29
C ILE A 10 -9.80 -2.06 0.53
N GLN A 11 -10.99 -2.63 0.38
CA GLN A 11 -11.21 -4.06 0.60
C GLN A 11 -10.42 -4.93 -0.39
N THR A 12 -10.26 -4.48 -1.63
CA THR A 12 -9.47 -5.17 -2.64
C THR A 12 -8.00 -5.23 -2.22
N PHE A 13 -7.39 -4.09 -1.86
CA PHE A 13 -6.00 -4.08 -1.40
C PHE A 13 -5.80 -4.88 -0.11
N ASN A 14 -6.71 -4.79 0.87
CA ASN A 14 -6.64 -5.62 2.06
C ASN A 14 -6.67 -7.12 1.72
N THR A 15 -7.53 -7.53 0.79
CA THR A 15 -7.59 -8.93 0.33
C THR A 15 -6.31 -9.36 -0.39
N LEU A 16 -5.74 -8.48 -1.22
CA LEU A 16 -4.46 -8.74 -1.90
C LEU A 16 -3.29 -8.83 -0.92
N THR A 17 -3.28 -8.00 0.12
CA THR A 17 -2.34 -8.08 1.23
C THR A 17 -2.45 -9.44 1.91
N GLU A 18 -3.64 -9.84 2.36
CA GLU A 18 -3.86 -11.15 2.98
C GLU A 18 -3.45 -12.33 2.08
N PHE A 19 -3.63 -12.19 0.76
CA PHE A 19 -3.23 -13.20 -0.21
C PHE A 19 -1.70 -13.37 -0.34
N CYS A 20 -0.92 -12.32 -0.08
CA CYS A 20 0.53 -12.32 -0.31
C CYS A 20 1.41 -12.05 0.93
N GLN A 21 0.80 -11.71 2.08
CA GLN A 21 1.51 -11.47 3.33
C GLN A 21 2.19 -12.73 3.86
N GLY A 22 3.39 -12.57 4.41
CA GLY A 22 4.30 -13.68 4.74
C GLY A 22 5.17 -14.15 3.55
N PRO A 23 6.00 -15.18 3.74
CA PRO A 23 6.90 -15.66 2.69
C PRO A 23 6.14 -16.50 1.65
N CYS A 24 5.42 -15.85 0.74
CA CYS A 24 4.67 -16.48 -0.34
C CYS A 24 5.17 -16.00 -1.73
N PRO A 25 6.36 -16.44 -2.17
CA PRO A 25 7.02 -15.91 -3.37
C PRO A 25 6.23 -16.11 -4.67
N ASP A 26 5.40 -17.15 -4.75
CA ASP A 26 4.58 -17.43 -5.94
C ASP A 26 3.40 -16.48 -6.05
N ASN A 27 2.68 -16.23 -4.95
CA ASN A 27 1.59 -15.26 -4.91
C ASN A 27 2.12 -13.84 -5.16
N GLN A 28 3.23 -13.49 -4.52
CA GLN A 28 3.89 -12.19 -4.72
C GLN A 28 4.30 -12.00 -6.18
N ALA A 29 4.93 -13.00 -6.81
CA ALA A 29 5.29 -12.94 -8.23
C ALA A 29 4.07 -12.84 -9.14
N ALA A 30 2.99 -13.56 -8.84
CA ALA A 30 1.75 -13.49 -9.59
C ALA A 30 1.14 -12.08 -9.56
N LEU A 31 1.08 -11.44 -8.39
CA LEU A 31 0.57 -10.07 -8.25
C LEU A 31 1.43 -9.03 -8.98
N VAL A 32 2.76 -9.16 -8.88
CA VAL A 32 3.70 -8.27 -9.59
C VAL A 32 3.54 -8.42 -11.10
N ALA A 33 3.46 -9.65 -11.61
CA ALA A 33 3.25 -9.91 -13.04
C ALA A 33 1.90 -9.39 -13.56
N ARG A 34 0.90 -9.28 -12.69
CA ARG A 34 -0.42 -8.72 -13.01
C ARG A 34 -0.48 -7.19 -12.92
N GLY A 35 0.61 -6.53 -12.53
CA GLY A 35 0.70 -5.07 -12.50
C GLY A 35 0.20 -4.42 -11.22
N VAL A 36 -0.07 -5.19 -10.16
CA VAL A 36 -0.60 -4.67 -8.87
C VAL A 36 0.30 -3.58 -8.28
N THR A 37 1.62 -3.69 -8.47
CA THR A 37 2.56 -2.66 -8.01
C THR A 37 2.34 -1.31 -8.71
N SER A 38 2.07 -1.33 -10.02
CA SER A 38 1.76 -0.11 -10.78
C SER A 38 0.45 0.52 -10.32
N ASP A 39 -0.57 -0.32 -10.08
CA ASP A 39 -1.87 0.15 -9.61
C ASP A 39 -1.78 0.75 -8.20
N ALA A 40 -1.06 0.09 -7.29
CA ALA A 40 -0.81 0.61 -5.95
C ALA A 40 -0.11 1.97 -6.02
N ASN A 41 0.98 2.12 -6.78
CA ASN A 41 1.66 3.41 -6.94
C ASN A 41 0.72 4.51 -7.48
N ARG A 42 -0.11 4.19 -8.46
CA ARG A 42 -1.10 5.13 -8.99
C ARG A 42 -2.08 5.57 -7.91
N ILE A 43 -2.50 4.67 -7.03
CA ILE A 43 -3.38 4.96 -5.89
C ILE A 43 -2.69 5.85 -4.84
N LEU A 44 -1.37 5.74 -4.66
CA LEU A 44 -0.63 6.64 -3.77
C LEU A 44 -0.59 8.09 -4.31
N GLN A 45 -0.54 8.27 -5.63
CA GLN A 45 -0.39 9.58 -6.28
C GLN A 45 -1.70 10.24 -6.72
N ILE A 46 -2.78 9.48 -6.86
CA ILE A 46 -4.03 10.02 -7.38
C ILE A 46 -4.60 11.07 -6.41
N ASP A 47 -5.04 12.18 -7.00
CA ASP A 47 -5.75 13.23 -6.30
C ASP A 47 -7.24 12.89 -6.22
N VAL A 48 -7.73 12.68 -5.00
CA VAL A 48 -9.09 12.21 -4.73
C VAL A 48 -9.76 13.21 -3.80
N HIS A 49 -10.75 13.90 -4.35
CA HIS A 49 -11.54 14.90 -3.64
C HIS A 49 -12.72 14.24 -2.94
N CYS A 50 -12.42 13.39 -1.96
CA CYS A 50 -13.40 12.67 -1.14
C CYS A 50 -13.07 12.86 0.35
N ASP A 51 -13.77 12.16 1.25
CA ASP A 51 -13.46 12.17 2.68
C ASP A 51 -11.96 11.88 2.90
N PRO A 52 -11.19 12.81 3.49
CA PRO A 52 -9.76 12.66 3.71
C PRO A 52 -9.41 11.39 4.49
N LYS A 53 -10.26 10.94 5.41
CA LYS A 53 -10.03 9.71 6.18
C LYS A 53 -10.07 8.48 5.28
N LEU A 54 -11.04 8.42 4.39
CA LEU A 54 -11.24 7.30 3.47
C LEU A 54 -10.13 7.24 2.41
N VAL A 55 -9.69 8.41 1.93
CA VAL A 55 -8.54 8.53 1.01
C VAL A 55 -7.26 8.07 1.70
N PHE A 56 -7.07 8.44 2.96
CA PHE A 56 -5.92 8.01 3.75
C PHE A 56 -5.91 6.49 3.97
N GLU A 57 -7.05 5.90 4.34
CA GLU A 57 -7.21 4.45 4.52
C GLU A 57 -6.91 3.69 3.22
N MET A 58 -7.41 4.17 2.09
CA MET A 58 -7.10 3.61 0.77
C MET A 58 -5.60 3.61 0.48
N ARG A 59 -4.90 4.71 0.78
CA ARG A 59 -3.45 4.83 0.60
C ARG A 59 -2.66 3.93 1.55
N CYS A 60 -3.15 3.75 2.78
CA CYS A 60 -2.57 2.80 3.74
C CYS A 60 -2.71 1.36 3.26
N ALA A 61 -3.90 0.96 2.79
CA ALA A 61 -4.13 -0.38 2.26
C ALA A 61 -3.20 -0.70 1.08
N ALA A 62 -3.06 0.24 0.13
CA ALA A 62 -2.13 0.09 -0.99
C ALA A 62 -0.67 0.01 -0.54
N THR A 63 -0.27 0.82 0.45
CA THR A 63 1.08 0.79 1.03
C THR A 63 1.39 -0.54 1.70
N LEU A 64 0.46 -1.09 2.47
CA LEU A 64 0.60 -2.40 3.11
C LEU A 64 0.78 -3.51 2.06
N THR A 65 -0.01 -3.50 0.98
CA THR A 65 0.16 -4.46 -0.11
C THR A 65 1.58 -4.38 -0.71
N LEU A 66 2.10 -3.17 -0.95
CA LEU A 66 3.46 -2.98 -1.47
C LEU A 66 4.52 -3.55 -0.53
N LEU A 67 4.35 -3.38 0.78
CA LEU A 67 5.26 -3.93 1.79
C LEU A 67 5.19 -5.47 1.82
N SER A 68 3.99 -6.05 1.79
CA SER A 68 3.82 -7.51 1.77
C SER A 68 4.41 -8.16 0.52
N LEU A 69 4.43 -7.47 -0.63
CA LEU A 69 5.12 -7.94 -1.83
C LEU A 69 6.66 -8.01 -1.66
N LEU A 70 7.23 -7.30 -0.69
CA LEU A 70 8.68 -7.29 -0.41
C LEU A 70 9.10 -8.36 0.61
N GLU A 71 8.18 -8.98 1.35
CA GLU A 71 8.49 -9.88 2.46
C GLU A 71 9.07 -11.24 2.04
N GLY A 72 8.65 -11.80 0.91
CA GLY A 72 8.92 -13.21 0.56
C GLY A 72 10.14 -13.46 -0.33
N CYS A 73 11.07 -12.52 -0.46
CA CYS A 73 12.15 -12.64 -1.44
C CYS A 73 13.49 -13.10 -0.87
N ASN A 74 13.84 -14.37 -1.15
CA ASN A 74 15.19 -14.92 -1.02
C ASN A 74 16.04 -14.78 -2.32
N ASP A 75 15.41 -14.40 -3.44
CA ASP A 75 16.07 -14.17 -4.74
C ASP A 75 16.23 -12.65 -4.97
N PRO A 76 17.45 -12.12 -5.09
CA PRO A 76 17.71 -10.67 -5.22
C PRO A 76 17.22 -10.03 -6.53
N SER A 77 16.81 -10.81 -7.54
CA SER A 77 16.28 -10.26 -8.81
C SER A 77 14.86 -9.70 -8.66
N ARG A 78 14.03 -10.28 -7.79
CA ARG A 78 12.63 -9.89 -7.58
C ARG A 78 12.46 -8.62 -6.73
N PRO A 79 13.16 -8.44 -5.59
CA PRO A 79 13.16 -7.17 -4.86
C PRO A 79 13.64 -6.03 -5.73
N LYS A 80 14.61 -6.25 -6.63
CA LYS A 80 15.07 -5.21 -7.55
C LYS A 80 13.99 -4.78 -8.52
N LEU A 81 13.24 -5.73 -9.10
CA LEU A 81 12.12 -5.41 -9.99
C LEU A 81 11.03 -4.66 -9.22
N ILE A 82 10.61 -5.19 -8.07
CA ILE A 82 9.56 -4.58 -7.24
C ILE A 82 10.00 -3.19 -6.75
N ALA A 83 11.20 -3.06 -6.19
CA ALA A 83 11.76 -1.78 -5.76
C ALA A 83 11.94 -0.79 -6.90
N SER A 84 12.28 -1.23 -8.11
CA SER A 84 12.36 -0.33 -9.28
C SER A 84 11.01 0.25 -9.68
N THR A 85 9.93 -0.45 -9.33
CA THR A 85 8.56 -0.01 -9.62
C THR A 85 7.94 0.77 -8.48
N ILE A 86 8.29 0.50 -7.22
CA ILE A 86 7.73 1.19 -6.05
C ILE A 86 8.17 2.65 -6.00
N GLN A 87 7.21 3.55 -5.79
CA GLN A 87 7.48 4.95 -5.52
C GLN A 87 7.73 5.18 -4.02
N PHE A 88 8.97 4.91 -3.58
CA PHE A 88 9.36 5.00 -2.18
C PHE A 88 9.10 6.37 -1.54
N THR A 89 9.21 7.45 -2.32
CA THR A 89 8.92 8.81 -1.83
C THR A 89 7.47 8.95 -1.39
N ALA A 90 6.51 8.56 -2.25
CA ALA A 90 5.09 8.64 -1.94
C ALA A 90 4.72 7.73 -0.76
N MET A 91 5.30 6.53 -0.72
CA MET A 91 5.11 5.59 0.38
C MET A 91 5.62 6.16 1.71
N ARG A 92 6.81 6.77 1.70
CA ARG A 92 7.39 7.43 2.89
C ARG A 92 6.49 8.57 3.37
N ASP A 93 6.03 9.44 2.48
CA ASP A 93 5.22 10.59 2.87
C ASP A 93 3.89 10.16 3.55
N ILE A 94 3.33 9.02 3.15
CA ILE A 94 2.17 8.39 3.81
C ILE A 94 2.54 7.83 5.18
N LEU A 95 3.68 7.14 5.29
CA LEU A 95 4.18 6.60 6.56
C LEU A 95 4.51 7.71 7.58
N ASP A 96 5.08 8.82 7.12
CA ASP A 96 5.32 10.00 7.96
C ASP A 96 4.00 10.60 8.45
N SER A 97 2.99 10.69 7.57
CA SER A 97 1.65 11.14 7.94
C SER A 97 0.97 10.21 8.97
N LEU A 98 1.16 8.89 8.84
CA LEU A 98 0.72 7.90 9.83
C LEU A 98 1.41 8.11 11.18
N TRP A 99 2.73 8.31 11.16
CA TRP A 99 3.51 8.51 12.36
C TRP A 99 3.10 9.77 13.12
N ASP A 100 2.87 10.87 12.42
CA ASP A 100 2.39 12.11 13.02
C ASP A 100 1.00 11.93 13.64
N LEU A 101 0.09 11.21 12.98
CA LEU A 101 -1.22 10.89 13.51
C LEU A 101 -1.13 10.07 14.82
N VAL A 102 -0.31 9.01 14.83
CA VAL A 102 -0.10 8.15 16.01
C VAL A 102 0.52 8.95 17.16
N LYS A 103 1.49 9.82 16.86
CA LYS A 103 2.15 10.66 17.85
C LYS A 103 1.16 11.65 18.49
N HIS A 104 0.28 12.24 17.70
CA HIS A 104 -0.77 13.12 18.23
C HIS A 104 -1.74 12.39 19.16
N ASP A 105 -2.19 11.18 18.80
CA ASP A 105 -3.07 10.37 19.65
C ASP A 105 -2.38 9.95 20.95
N ALA A 106 -1.11 9.54 20.89
CA ALA A 106 -0.32 9.15 22.06
C ALA A 106 -0.07 10.31 23.04
N THR A 107 -0.09 11.56 22.57
CA THR A 107 0.02 12.76 23.40
C THR A 107 -1.33 13.31 23.88
N SER A 108 -2.45 12.84 23.31
CA SER A 108 -3.82 13.30 23.65
C SER A 108 -4.51 12.38 24.66
N GLY A 109 -3.95 11.19 24.92
CA GLY A 109 -4.37 10.30 26.00
C GLY A 109 -3.75 10.70 27.34
N VAL A 110 -4.34 11.69 28.01
CA VAL A 110 -4.25 11.89 29.47
C VAL A 110 -5.33 11.06 30.16
#